data_AF-A0A1A8HTR6-F1
#
_entry.id   AF-A0A1A8HTR6-F1
#
_cell.length_a   1.000
_cell.length_b   1.000
_cell.length_c   1.000
_cell.angle_alpha   90.00
_cell.angle_beta   90.00
_cell.angle_gamma   90.00
#
_symmetry.space_group_name_H-M   'P 1'
#
loop_
_entity.id
_entity.type
_entity.pdbx_description
1 polymer ?
#
loop_
_entity_poly.entity_id
_entity_poly.type
_entity_poly.pdbx_seq_one_letter_code
_entity_poly.pdbx_strand_id
1 'polypeptide(L)'
;MREYKVVVLGSGGVGKSALTVQFVTGTFIEKYDPTIEDFYRKEIEVDSSPSVLEILDTAGTEQFASMRDLYIKNGQGFILVYSLVNQQSFQDIKPMRDQIIRVKRYEKVPVILVGNKVDLESEREVSSGEGQALAEEWGCPFMETSAKSKTMVDELFAEIVRQMDYAAQPDKDDPCCSSCNIQ
;
A
#
# COMPACT_ATOMS: atom_id res chain seq x y z
N MET A 1 8.82 18.59 -8.75
CA MET A 1 7.79 17.57 -8.52
C MET A 1 8.49 16.40 -7.88
N ARG A 2 8.05 15.95 -6.70
CA ARG A 2 8.66 14.79 -6.03
C ARG A 2 8.09 13.51 -6.63
N GLU A 3 8.95 12.53 -6.88
CA GLU A 3 8.55 11.23 -7.41
C GLU A 3 8.47 10.20 -6.28
N TYR A 4 7.42 9.39 -6.29
CA TYR A 4 7.15 8.38 -5.27
C TYR A 4 6.88 7.03 -5.93
N LYS A 5 7.56 5.99 -5.44
CA LYS A 5 7.42 4.61 -5.91
C LYS A 5 6.53 3.82 -4.96
N VAL A 6 5.32 3.50 -5.38
CA VAL A 6 4.35 2.73 -4.59
C VAL A 6 4.24 1.33 -5.16
N VAL A 7 4.23 0.33 -4.28
CA VAL A 7 4.01 -1.06 -4.67
C VAL A 7 2.70 -1.54 -4.06
N VAL A 8 1.81 -2.09 -4.89
CA VAL A 8 0.53 -2.67 -4.46
C VAL A 8 0.67 -4.17 -4.33
N LEU A 9 0.47 -4.71 -3.12
CA LEU A 9 0.66 -6.13 -2.80
C LEU A 9 -0.60 -6.71 -2.16
N GLY A 10 -0.76 -8.02 -2.24
CA GLY A 10 -1.95 -8.74 -1.79
C GLY A 10 -2.24 -9.98 -2.63
N SER A 11 -3.09 -10.87 -2.12
CA SER A 11 -3.41 -12.15 -2.79
C SER A 11 -4.05 -11.95 -4.18
N GLY A 12 -4.15 -13.03 -4.95
CA GLY A 12 -4.86 -13.01 -6.24
C GLY A 12 -6.33 -12.58 -6.09
N GLY A 13 -6.86 -11.81 -7.03
CA GLY A 13 -8.29 -11.45 -7.07
C GLY A 13 -8.79 -10.48 -5.99
N VAL A 14 -7.91 -9.92 -5.15
CA VAL A 14 -8.29 -8.93 -4.12
C VAL A 14 -8.62 -7.54 -4.71
N GLY A 15 -8.22 -7.27 -5.95
CA GLY A 15 -8.54 -6.04 -6.68
C GLY A 15 -7.44 -4.98 -6.72
N LYS A 16 -6.16 -5.37 -6.61
CA LYS A 16 -4.99 -4.48 -6.76
C LYS A 16 -5.02 -3.69 -8.07
N SER A 17 -5.10 -4.41 -9.18
CA SER A 17 -5.20 -3.84 -10.53
C SER A 17 -6.46 -3.00 -10.70
N ALA A 18 -7.58 -3.42 -10.12
CA ALA A 18 -8.82 -2.66 -10.18
C ALA A 18 -8.70 -1.32 -9.45
N LEU A 19 -8.05 -1.27 -8.27
CA LEU A 19 -7.78 -0.02 -7.55
C LEU A 19 -6.82 0.87 -8.34
N THR A 20 -5.73 0.31 -8.86
CA THR A 20 -4.72 1.06 -9.62
C THR A 20 -5.29 1.63 -10.91
N VAL A 21 -6.01 0.82 -11.70
CA VAL A 21 -6.67 1.28 -12.93
C VAL A 21 -7.74 2.31 -12.59
N GLN A 22 -8.61 2.06 -11.61
CA GLN A 22 -9.65 3.02 -11.22
C GLN A 22 -9.04 4.36 -10.79
N PHE A 23 -7.91 4.35 -10.08
CA PHE A 23 -7.18 5.56 -9.75
C PHE A 23 -6.61 6.24 -11.00
N VAL A 24 -5.93 5.52 -11.88
CA VAL A 24 -5.22 6.10 -13.04
C VAL A 24 -6.17 6.59 -14.13
N THR A 25 -7.19 5.80 -14.47
CA THR A 25 -8.08 6.05 -15.60
C THR A 25 -9.46 6.57 -15.20
N GLY A 26 -9.85 6.44 -13.92
CA GLY A 26 -11.21 6.74 -13.49
C GLY A 26 -12.25 5.74 -14.01
N THR A 27 -11.83 4.58 -14.51
CA THR A 27 -12.72 3.54 -15.03
C THR A 27 -12.56 2.23 -14.28
N PHE A 28 -13.68 1.55 -14.04
CA PHE A 28 -13.70 0.18 -13.52
C PHE A 28 -13.96 -0.81 -14.67
N ILE A 29 -13.08 -1.80 -14.81
CA ILE A 29 -13.20 -2.86 -15.81
C ILE A 29 -13.62 -4.15 -15.10
N GLU A 30 -14.80 -4.67 -15.42
CA GLU A 30 -15.33 -5.89 -14.79
C GLU A 30 -14.59 -7.17 -15.20
N LYS A 31 -13.96 -7.16 -16.38
CA LYS A 31 -13.23 -8.34 -16.87
C LYS A 31 -11.93 -8.50 -16.10
N TYR A 32 -11.77 -9.66 -15.47
CA TYR A 32 -10.55 -10.05 -14.80
C TYR A 32 -9.56 -10.65 -15.82
N ASP A 33 -8.46 -9.94 -16.04
CA ASP A 33 -7.25 -10.49 -16.68
C ASP A 33 -6.17 -10.62 -15.60
N PRO A 34 -5.64 -11.82 -15.31
CA PRO A 34 -4.61 -11.98 -14.30
C PRO A 34 -3.35 -11.16 -14.61
N THR A 35 -3.02 -10.20 -13.73
CA THR A 35 -1.80 -9.40 -13.84
C THR A 35 -0.54 -10.24 -13.63
N ILE A 36 0.50 -9.94 -14.40
CA ILE A 36 1.88 -10.38 -14.16
C ILE A 36 2.62 -9.28 -13.38
N GLU A 37 2.80 -8.14 -14.02
CA GLU A 37 3.38 -6.92 -13.46
C GLU A 37 3.03 -5.77 -14.40
N ASP A 38 2.45 -4.69 -13.87
CA ASP A 38 2.13 -3.49 -14.65
C ASP A 38 2.63 -2.22 -13.94
N PHE A 39 3.22 -1.33 -14.74
CA PHE A 39 3.70 -0.03 -14.26
C PHE A 39 2.76 1.07 -14.73
N TYR A 40 2.32 1.88 -13.77
CA TYR A 40 1.50 3.06 -14.02
C TYR A 40 2.21 4.30 -13.49
N ARG A 41 2.01 5.43 -14.15
CA ARG A 41 2.52 6.74 -13.71
C ARG A 41 1.39 7.75 -13.73
N LYS A 42 1.18 8.46 -12.63
CA LYS A 42 0.14 9.49 -12.52
C LYS A 42 0.67 10.72 -11.79
N GLU A 43 0.43 11.89 -12.36
CA GLU A 43 0.62 13.17 -11.66
C GLU A 43 -0.59 13.44 -10.77
N ILE A 44 -0.34 13.79 -9.52
CA ILE A 44 -1.36 14.17 -8.55
C ILE A 44 -0.91 15.38 -7.73
N GLU A 45 -1.87 15.98 -7.03
CA GLU A 45 -1.62 17.01 -6.03
C GLU A 45 -2.00 16.43 -4.66
N VAL A 46 -1.04 16.39 -3.72
CA VAL A 46 -1.26 15.96 -2.34
C VAL A 46 -0.89 17.13 -1.43
N ASP A 47 -1.84 17.58 -0.61
CA ASP A 47 -1.66 18.71 0.31
C ASP A 47 -1.04 19.96 -0.37
N SER A 48 -1.58 20.30 -1.55
CA SER A 48 -1.13 21.40 -2.41
C SER A 48 0.30 21.27 -2.95
N SER A 49 0.90 20.08 -2.85
CA SER A 49 2.20 19.76 -3.40
C SER A 49 2.08 18.87 -4.64
N PRO A 50 2.60 19.30 -5.80
CA PRO A 50 2.58 18.49 -7.01
C PRO A 50 3.56 17.32 -6.93
N SER A 51 3.04 16.12 -7.16
CA SER A 51 3.72 14.83 -6.96
C SER A 51 3.49 13.89 -8.13
N VAL A 52 4.46 13.01 -8.39
CA VAL A 52 4.35 11.93 -9.38
C VAL A 52 4.35 10.61 -8.65
N LEU A 53 3.34 9.78 -8.89
CA LEU A 53 3.30 8.40 -8.38
C LEU A 53 3.65 7.45 -9.50
N GLU A 54 4.68 6.65 -9.27
CA GLU A 54 4.99 5.43 -10.01
C GLU A 54 4.39 4.26 -9.23
N ILE A 55 3.36 3.64 -9.79
CA ILE A 55 2.63 2.55 -9.15
C ILE A 55 3.03 1.25 -9.84
N LEU A 56 3.54 0.34 -9.04
CA LEU A 56 3.80 -1.03 -9.43
C LEU A 56 2.64 -1.91 -8.96
N ASP A 57 1.83 -2.37 -9.92
CA ASP A 57 0.80 -3.38 -9.69
C ASP A 57 1.40 -4.78 -9.92
N THR A 58 1.28 -5.66 -8.92
CA THR A 58 1.93 -6.98 -8.96
C THR A 58 0.92 -8.11 -9.15
N ALA A 59 1.36 -9.21 -9.74
CA ALA A 59 0.63 -10.47 -9.63
C ALA A 59 0.35 -10.83 -8.16
N GLY A 60 -0.81 -11.45 -7.90
CA GLY A 60 -1.15 -11.98 -6.57
C GLY A 60 -0.59 -13.37 -6.29
N THR A 61 0.32 -13.89 -7.11
CA THR A 61 0.83 -15.26 -7.00
C THR A 61 2.28 -15.30 -6.48
N GLU A 62 2.57 -16.34 -5.69
CA GLU A 62 3.85 -16.54 -4.98
C GLU A 62 5.00 -17.07 -5.85
N GLN A 63 4.81 -17.13 -7.17
CA GLN A 63 5.66 -17.94 -8.05
C GLN A 63 7.06 -17.34 -8.31
N PHE A 64 7.34 -16.12 -7.84
CA PHE A 64 8.63 -15.44 -8.06
C PHE A 64 9.12 -14.66 -6.84
N ALA A 65 9.54 -15.38 -5.78
CA ALA A 65 10.05 -14.77 -4.54
C ALA A 65 11.21 -13.77 -4.77
N SER A 66 12.09 -14.03 -5.73
CA SER A 66 13.23 -13.14 -6.07
C SER A 66 12.80 -11.81 -6.69
N MET A 67 11.74 -11.82 -7.50
CA MET A 67 11.17 -10.60 -8.10
C MET A 67 10.50 -9.74 -7.03
N ARG A 68 9.79 -10.38 -6.09
CA ARG A 68 9.14 -9.69 -4.97
C ARG A 68 10.13 -8.92 -4.10
N ASP A 69 11.26 -9.52 -3.76
CA ASP A 69 12.31 -8.84 -2.98
C ASP A 69 12.88 -7.62 -3.73
N LEU A 70 12.96 -7.67 -5.07
CA LEU A 70 13.41 -6.54 -5.88
C LEU A 70 12.40 -5.38 -5.84
N TYR A 71 11.12 -5.66 -6.01
CA TYR A 71 10.05 -4.66 -5.92
C TYR A 71 9.99 -4.04 -4.53
N ILE A 72 10.10 -4.86 -3.48
CA ILE A 72 10.14 -4.38 -2.10
C ILE A 72 11.40 -3.53 -1.87
N LYS A 73 12.56 -3.97 -2.34
CA LYS A 73 13.79 -3.20 -2.20
C LYS A 73 13.66 -1.80 -2.83
N ASN A 74 13.05 -1.71 -4.01
CA ASN A 74 12.95 -0.47 -4.79
C ASN A 74 11.75 0.42 -4.43
N GLY A 75 10.65 -0.14 -3.91
CA GLY A 75 9.43 0.61 -3.55
C GLY A 75 9.61 1.49 -2.32
N GLN A 76 9.07 2.70 -2.31
CA GLN A 76 9.16 3.62 -1.16
C GLN A 76 7.96 3.49 -0.21
N GLY A 77 6.79 3.12 -0.73
CA GLY A 77 5.58 2.87 0.06
C GLY A 77 4.84 1.63 -0.44
N PHE A 78 4.10 1.00 0.48
CA PHE A 78 3.43 -0.28 0.24
C PHE A 78 1.95 -0.20 0.57
N ILE A 79 1.11 -0.58 -0.39
CA ILE A 79 -0.32 -0.74 -0.17
C ILE A 79 -0.59 -2.24 -0.06
N LEU A 80 -1.04 -2.68 1.11
CA LEU A 80 -1.36 -4.07 1.40
C LEU A 80 -2.87 -4.29 1.27
N VAL A 81 -3.30 -4.91 0.17
CA VAL A 81 -4.72 -5.07 -0.18
C VAL A 81 -5.19 -6.48 0.12
N TYR A 82 -6.24 -6.61 0.93
CA TYR A 82 -7.05 -7.81 1.04
C TYR A 82 -8.48 -7.54 0.58
N SER A 83 -9.28 -8.60 0.42
CA SER A 83 -10.69 -8.50 0.04
C SER A 83 -11.55 -8.74 1.28
N LEU A 84 -12.49 -7.83 1.55
CA LEU A 84 -13.42 -7.95 2.69
C LEU A 84 -14.31 -9.20 2.61
N VAL A 85 -14.50 -9.74 1.40
CA VAL A 85 -15.27 -10.96 1.11
C VAL A 85 -14.40 -12.21 0.93
N ASN A 86 -13.18 -12.20 1.47
CA ASN A 86 -12.28 -13.36 1.42
C ASN A 86 -11.34 -13.36 2.63
N GLN A 87 -11.69 -14.14 3.66
CA GLN A 87 -10.92 -14.27 4.91
C GLN A 87 -9.49 -14.75 4.68
N GLN A 88 -9.27 -15.65 3.72
CA GLN A 88 -7.92 -16.15 3.42
C GLN A 88 -7.01 -15.02 2.98
N SER A 89 -7.51 -14.12 2.13
CA SER A 89 -6.73 -12.97 1.67
C SER A 89 -6.28 -12.03 2.80
N PHE A 90 -7.04 -11.95 3.90
CA PHE A 90 -6.67 -11.19 5.09
C PHE A 90 -5.55 -11.89 5.88
N GLN A 91 -5.63 -13.21 6.03
CA GLN A 91 -4.60 -14.01 6.68
C GLN A 91 -3.25 -13.94 5.93
N ASP A 92 -3.31 -13.88 4.59
CA ASP A 92 -2.13 -13.84 3.73
C ASP A 92 -1.35 -12.50 3.81
N ILE A 93 -1.95 -11.40 4.32
CA ILE A 93 -1.26 -10.10 4.37
C ILE A 93 -0.12 -10.08 5.39
N LYS A 94 -0.26 -10.77 6.54
CA LYS A 94 0.75 -10.74 7.60
C LYS A 94 2.12 -11.26 7.12
N PRO A 95 2.21 -12.41 6.44
CA PRO A 95 3.45 -12.84 5.77
C PRO A 95 4.03 -11.81 4.78
N MET A 96 3.18 -11.13 4.00
CA MET A 96 3.64 -10.11 3.04
C MET A 96 4.24 -8.89 3.76
N ARG A 97 3.60 -8.43 4.83
CA ARG A 97 4.12 -7.37 5.70
C ARG A 97 5.47 -7.77 6.28
N ASP A 98 5.59 -8.97 6.82
CA ASP A 98 6.84 -9.43 7.45
C ASP A 98 7.99 -9.51 6.43
N GLN A 99 7.68 -9.89 5.19
CA GLN A 99 8.65 -9.84 4.09
C GLN A 99 9.11 -8.40 3.78
N ILE A 100 8.19 -7.43 3.76
CA ILE A 100 8.52 -6.01 3.55
C ILE A 100 9.52 -5.53 4.61
N ILE A 101 9.23 -5.77 5.88
CA ILE A 101 10.08 -5.36 7.00
C ILE A 101 11.47 -6.01 6.90
N ARG A 102 11.51 -7.32 6.60
CA ARG A 102 12.76 -8.08 6.43
C ARG A 102 13.64 -7.52 5.33
N VAL A 103 13.08 -7.19 4.17
CA VAL A 103 13.84 -6.69 3.00
C VAL A 103 14.27 -5.23 3.22
N LYS A 104 13.40 -4.39 3.79
CA LYS A 104 13.68 -2.97 3.99
C LYS A 104 14.70 -2.67 5.08
N ARG A 105 14.72 -3.43 6.17
CA ARG A 105 15.64 -3.23 7.31
C ARG A 105 15.54 -1.83 7.97
N TYR A 106 14.49 -1.06 7.68
CA TYR A 106 14.24 0.26 8.27
C TYR A 106 13.24 0.16 9.43
N GLU A 107 13.34 1.06 10.41
CA GLU A 107 12.41 1.13 11.54
C GLU A 107 11.01 1.62 11.13
N LYS A 108 10.91 2.52 10.13
CA LYS A 108 9.65 3.09 9.65
C LYS A 108 9.50 2.86 8.15
N VAL A 109 8.70 1.87 7.77
CA VAL A 109 8.35 1.59 6.36
C VAL A 109 6.94 2.11 6.09
N PRO A 110 6.71 3.01 5.12
CA PRO A 110 5.38 3.49 4.75
C PRO A 110 4.51 2.33 4.25
N VAL A 111 3.49 1.98 5.03
CA VAL A 111 2.54 0.91 4.73
C VAL A 111 1.12 1.43 4.98
N ILE A 112 0.17 1.03 4.15
CA ILE A 112 -1.27 1.18 4.42
C ILE A 112 -1.93 -0.19 4.26
N LEU A 113 -2.78 -0.55 5.22
CA LEU A 113 -3.63 -1.74 5.15
C LEU A 113 -4.97 -1.38 4.49
N VAL A 114 -5.38 -2.15 3.50
CA VAL A 114 -6.58 -1.87 2.70
C VAL A 114 -7.51 -3.07 2.63
N GLY A 115 -8.74 -2.91 3.13
CA GLY A 115 -9.84 -3.83 2.89
C GLY A 115 -10.63 -3.40 1.66
N ASN A 116 -10.45 -4.06 0.53
CA ASN A 116 -11.16 -3.72 -0.71
C ASN A 116 -12.50 -4.48 -0.83
N LYS A 117 -13.35 -4.00 -1.74
CA LYS A 117 -14.70 -4.52 -2.05
C LYS A 117 -15.73 -4.24 -0.96
N VAL A 118 -15.66 -3.06 -0.33
CA VAL A 118 -16.67 -2.62 0.65
C VAL A 118 -18.08 -2.51 0.04
N ASP A 119 -18.20 -2.45 -1.28
CA ASP A 119 -19.48 -2.52 -1.98
C ASP A 119 -20.19 -3.88 -1.86
N LEU A 120 -19.51 -4.94 -1.42
CA LEU A 120 -20.05 -6.28 -1.25
C LEU A 120 -20.35 -6.60 0.23
N GLU A 121 -20.97 -5.66 0.94
CA GLU A 121 -21.23 -5.74 2.38
C GLU A 121 -21.99 -7.01 2.80
N SER A 122 -22.91 -7.51 1.97
CA SER A 122 -23.67 -8.75 2.23
C SER A 122 -22.82 -10.03 2.18
N GLU A 123 -21.65 -9.96 1.57
CA GLU A 123 -20.70 -11.08 1.42
C GLU A 123 -19.49 -10.90 2.35
N ARG A 124 -19.52 -9.92 3.25
CA ARG A 124 -18.40 -9.60 4.14
C ARG A 124 -18.03 -10.79 5.02
N GLU A 125 -16.76 -11.19 4.95
CA GLU A 125 -16.14 -12.20 5.79
C GLU A 125 -15.24 -11.57 6.86
N VAL A 126 -14.60 -10.43 6.54
CA VAL A 126 -13.71 -9.70 7.46
C VAL A 126 -14.40 -8.43 7.95
N SER A 127 -14.56 -8.30 9.26
CA SER A 127 -15.14 -7.10 9.87
C SER A 127 -14.17 -5.90 9.81
N SER A 128 -14.72 -4.69 9.79
CA SER A 128 -13.90 -3.46 9.87
C SER A 128 -13.08 -3.41 11.17
N GLY A 129 -13.59 -4.01 12.26
CA GLY A 129 -12.89 -4.10 13.54
C GLY A 129 -11.63 -4.97 13.47
N GLU A 130 -11.66 -6.08 12.72
CA GLU A 130 -10.47 -6.92 12.50
C GLU A 130 -9.39 -6.19 11.71
N GLY A 131 -9.78 -5.48 10.63
CA GLY A 131 -8.86 -4.68 9.84
C GLY A 131 -8.24 -3.53 10.65
N GLN A 132 -9.06 -2.82 11.42
CA GLN A 132 -8.62 -1.74 12.30
C GLN A 132 -7.66 -2.23 13.38
N ALA A 133 -7.99 -3.33 14.07
CA ALA A 133 -7.14 -3.89 15.11
C ALA A 133 -5.78 -4.34 14.57
N LEU A 134 -5.73 -4.91 13.36
CA LEU A 134 -4.48 -5.32 12.72
C LEU A 134 -3.63 -4.11 12.32
N ALA A 135 -4.23 -3.04 11.81
CA ALA A 135 -3.52 -1.82 11.47
C ALA A 135 -2.97 -1.10 12.71
N GLU A 136 -3.71 -1.11 13.82
CA GLU A 136 -3.23 -0.64 15.12
C GLU A 136 -2.04 -1.46 15.64
N GLU A 137 -2.07 -2.80 15.51
CA GLU A 137 -0.91 -3.67 15.81
C GLU A 137 0.32 -3.26 14.99
N TRP A 138 0.13 -2.85 13.73
CA TRP A 138 1.23 -2.47 12.83
C TRP A 138 1.64 -1.00 12.93
N GLY A 139 0.84 -0.17 13.60
CA GLY A 139 1.05 1.28 13.63
C GLY A 139 0.92 1.94 12.26
N CYS A 140 0.01 1.46 11.41
CA CYS A 140 -0.22 2.00 10.06
C CYS A 140 -1.68 2.42 9.83
N PRO A 141 -1.97 3.24 8.81
CA PRO A 141 -3.35 3.55 8.44
C PRO A 141 -4.11 2.34 7.92
N PHE A 142 -5.41 2.31 8.20
CA PHE A 142 -6.38 1.37 7.64
C PHE A 142 -7.43 2.10 6.81
N MET A 143 -7.78 1.54 5.65
CA MET A 143 -8.84 2.06 4.79
C MET A 143 -9.68 0.94 4.20
N GLU A 144 -11.00 1.09 4.22
CA GLU A 144 -11.88 0.26 3.39
C GLU A 144 -12.16 0.98 2.06
N THR A 145 -12.03 0.25 0.97
CA THR A 145 -12.12 0.81 -0.39
C THR A 145 -13.04 -0.01 -1.27
N SER A 146 -13.50 0.61 -2.36
CA SER A 146 -14.11 -0.11 -3.47
C SER A 146 -13.60 0.46 -4.78
N ALA A 147 -12.88 -0.38 -5.52
CA ALA A 147 -12.53 -0.07 -6.90
C ALA A 147 -13.80 0.11 -7.76
N LYS A 148 -14.87 -0.64 -7.51
CA LYS A 148 -16.11 -0.61 -8.30
C LYS A 148 -16.87 0.71 -8.14
N SER A 149 -17.07 1.16 -6.90
CA SER A 149 -17.80 2.41 -6.61
C SER A 149 -16.89 3.63 -6.46
N LYS A 150 -15.57 3.47 -6.68
CA LYS A 150 -14.53 4.48 -6.46
C LYS A 150 -14.48 4.99 -5.01
N THR A 151 -14.99 4.21 -4.05
CA THR A 151 -14.98 4.60 -2.63
C THR A 151 -13.55 4.60 -2.10
N MET A 152 -13.09 5.75 -1.59
CA MET A 152 -11.79 5.96 -0.95
C MET A 152 -10.56 5.68 -1.82
N VAL A 153 -10.74 5.51 -3.14
CA VAL A 153 -9.65 5.17 -4.07
C VAL A 153 -8.65 6.31 -4.20
N ASP A 154 -9.11 7.54 -4.45
CA ASP A 154 -8.21 8.69 -4.60
C ASP A 154 -7.49 9.01 -3.28
N GLU A 155 -8.20 8.91 -2.16
CA GLU A 155 -7.64 9.15 -0.82
C GLU A 155 -6.58 8.10 -0.46
N LEU A 156 -6.73 6.83 -0.85
CA LEU A 156 -5.73 5.79 -0.60
C LEU A 156 -4.37 6.15 -1.20
N PHE A 157 -4.34 6.61 -2.45
CA PHE A 157 -3.10 6.96 -3.12
C PHE A 157 -2.54 8.31 -2.66
N ALA A 158 -3.39 9.23 -2.17
CA ALA A 158 -2.91 10.44 -1.50
C ALA A 158 -2.28 10.10 -0.14
N GLU A 159 -2.91 9.22 0.64
CA GLU A 159 -2.46 8.87 1.98
C GLU A 159 -1.11 8.16 1.96
N ILE A 160 -0.84 7.26 1.00
CA ILE A 160 0.48 6.61 0.93
C ILE A 160 1.60 7.62 0.65
N VAL A 161 1.31 8.70 -0.07
CA VAL A 161 2.25 9.80 -0.29
C VAL A 161 2.55 10.52 1.02
N ARG A 162 1.51 10.85 1.80
CA ARG A 162 1.68 11.46 3.13
C ARG A 162 2.52 10.58 4.05
N GLN A 163 2.29 9.26 4.05
CA GLN A 163 3.08 8.30 4.82
C GLN A 163 4.56 8.29 4.38
N MET A 164 4.84 8.33 3.08
CA MET A 164 6.21 8.43 2.56
C MET A 164 6.89 9.77 2.88
N ASP A 165 6.14 10.86 2.90
CA ASP A 165 6.66 12.17 3.31
C ASP A 165 6.99 12.20 4.80
N TYR A 166 6.12 11.66 5.65
CA TYR A 166 6.35 11.55 7.09
C TYR A 166 7.59 10.71 7.41
N ALA A 167 7.73 9.54 6.79
CA ALA A 167 8.88 8.66 7.00
C ALA A 167 10.21 9.23 6.48
N ALA A 168 10.16 10.19 5.55
CA ALA A 168 11.35 10.88 5.04
C ALA A 168 11.83 12.03 5.94
N GLN A 169 11.06 12.44 6.95
CA GLN A 169 11.50 13.47 7.88
C GLN A 169 12.53 12.89 8.85
N PRO A 170 13.68 13.56 9.06
CA PRO A 170 14.60 13.16 10.12
C PRO A 170 13.88 13.26 11.47
N ASP A 171 14.03 12.25 12.34
CA ASP A 171 13.49 12.29 13.69
C ASP A 171 14.01 13.57 14.37
N LYS A 172 13.11 14.52 14.64
CA LYS A 172 13.44 15.80 15.30
C LYS A 172 13.85 15.62 16.76
N ASP A 173 13.75 14.40 17.28
CA ASP A 173 14.01 14.03 18.67
C ASP A 173 15.28 13.20 18.87
N ASP A 174 16.19 13.09 17.89
CA ASP A 174 17.49 12.45 18.14
C ASP A 174 18.44 13.43 18.86
N PRO A 175 18.69 13.28 20.19
CA PRO A 175 19.55 14.19 20.94
C PRO A 175 21.03 13.88 20.69
N CYS A 176 21.37 12.93 19.83
CA CYS A 176 22.71 12.39 19.71
C CYS A 176 23.57 13.12 18.67
N CYS A 177 23.72 14.44 18.80
CA CYS A 177 24.84 15.19 18.18
C CYS A 177 25.00 16.57 18.80
N SER A 178 25.30 16.65 20.10
CA SER A 178 25.71 17.92 20.75
C SER A 178 26.83 17.79 21.76
N SER A 179 27.65 16.73 21.69
CA SER A 179 28.82 16.62 22.57
C SER A 179 29.88 15.67 22.02
N CYS A 180 30.59 16.13 20.98
CA CYS A 180 31.96 15.72 20.72
C CYS A 180 32.85 16.97 20.67
N ASN A 181 32.96 17.67 21.81
CA ASN A 181 34.16 18.46 22.10
C ASN A 181 35.07 17.55 22.92
N ILE A 182 35.95 16.84 22.23
CA ILE A 182 37.13 16.25 22.85
C ILE A 182 38.19 17.35 22.84
N GLN A 183 38.56 17.77 24.05
CA GLN A 183 39.65 18.67 24.34
C GLN A 183 40.99 17.92 24.33
#